data_AF-E3LQ20-F1
#
_entry.id   AF-E3LQ20-F1
#
_cell.length_a   1.000
_cell.length_b   1.000
_cell.length_c   1.000
_cell.angle_alpha   90.00
_cell.angle_beta   90.00
_cell.angle_gamma   90.00
#
_symmetry.space_group_name_H-M   'P 1'
#
loop_
_entity.id
_entity.type
_entity.pdbx_description
1 polymer ?
#
loop_
_entity_poly.entity_id
_entity_poly.type
_entity_poly.pdbx_seq_one_letter_code
_entity_poly.pdbx_strand_id
1 'polypeptide(L)'
;MTDRPKPSTEQSVISQHQNQQHRFYRPGHGVFGHLPDPPKRVFESQGGLTPENAQRVHLINAFRRYGYLEAQLDPLGLRNVEK
;
A
#
# COMPACT_ATOMS: atom_id res chain seq x y z
N MET A 1 -25.53 -19.08 53.19
CA MET A 1 -26.54 -18.35 52.40
C MET A 1 -25.98 -16.95 52.18
N THR A 2 -25.18 -16.81 51.11
CA THR A 2 -25.42 -15.93 49.94
C THR A 2 -25.27 -14.45 50.28
N ASP A 3 -24.09 -13.87 50.06
CA ASP A 3 -23.62 -13.25 48.79
C ASP A 3 -24.28 -11.91 48.46
N ARG A 4 -23.47 -10.84 48.50
CA ARG A 4 -23.28 -9.91 47.38
C ARG A 4 -22.15 -8.90 47.67
N PRO A 5 -20.95 -9.09 47.09
CA PRO A 5 -20.03 -7.99 46.86
C PRO A 5 -20.49 -7.16 45.63
N LYS A 6 -20.26 -5.85 45.69
CA LYS A 6 -20.56 -4.89 44.63
C LYS A 6 -19.70 -5.20 43.38
N PRO A 7 -20.24 -5.13 42.15
CA PRO A 7 -19.40 -5.16 40.96
C PRO A 7 -18.78 -3.78 40.74
N SER A 8 -17.50 -3.61 41.10
CA SER A 8 -16.65 -2.57 40.52
C SER A 8 -16.09 -3.10 39.20
N THR A 9 -16.94 -3.14 38.18
CA THR A 9 -16.55 -3.49 36.81
C THR A 9 -15.96 -2.27 36.13
N GLU A 10 -14.73 -1.89 36.49
CA GLU A 10 -13.88 -1.08 35.61
C GLU A 10 -12.42 -1.53 35.79
N GLN A 11 -12.17 -2.82 35.51
CA GLN A 11 -10.85 -3.23 35.07
C GLN A 11 -10.65 -2.70 33.65
N SER A 12 -10.27 -1.42 33.51
CA SER A 12 -9.58 -1.01 32.30
C SER A 12 -8.15 -1.56 32.40
N VAL A 13 -8.02 -2.84 32.03
CA VAL A 13 -6.72 -3.39 31.63
C VAL A 13 -6.39 -2.70 30.31
N ILE A 14 -5.94 -1.45 30.40
CA ILE A 14 -5.26 -0.79 29.30
C ILE A 14 -3.91 -1.49 29.25
N SER A 15 -3.85 -2.59 28.50
CA SER A 15 -2.61 -3.11 27.94
C SER A 15 -1.96 -1.94 27.22
N GLN A 16 -1.02 -1.29 27.90
CA GLN A 16 -0.07 -0.40 27.28
C GLN A 16 0.79 -1.28 26.38
N HIS A 17 0.31 -1.51 25.16
CA HIS A 17 1.18 -1.92 24.07
C HIS A 17 2.17 -0.78 23.88
N GLN A 18 3.29 -0.86 24.60
CA GLN A 18 4.50 -0.14 24.23
C GLN A 18 4.85 -0.63 22.84
N ASN A 19 4.34 0.09 21.85
CA ASN A 19 4.74 -0.02 20.48
C ASN A 19 6.22 0.38 20.50
N GLN A 20 7.11 -0.60 20.71
CA GLN A 20 8.54 -0.45 20.56
C GLN A 20 8.77 -0.15 19.09
N GLN A 21 8.55 1.12 18.75
CA GLN A 21 8.92 1.70 17.48
C GLN A 21 10.42 1.45 17.39
N HIS A 22 10.81 0.47 16.56
CA HIS A 22 12.19 0.28 16.15
C HIS A 22 12.65 1.62 15.58
N ARG A 23 13.28 2.45 16.41
CA ARG A 23 13.96 3.66 15.96
C ARG A 23 15.16 3.16 15.19
N PHE A 24 14.97 2.94 13.89
CA PHE A 24 16.08 2.75 12.97
C PHE A 24 16.99 3.97 13.16
N TYR A 25 18.20 3.74 13.68
CA TYR A 25 19.21 4.77 13.79
C TYR A 25 19.42 5.34 12.39
N ARG A 26 19.10 6.63 12.21
CA ARG A 26 19.36 7.34 10.96
C ARG A 26 20.64 8.15 11.17
N PRO A 27 21.76 7.78 10.51
CA PRO A 27 23.00 8.55 10.59
C PRO A 27 22.75 10.00 10.20
N GLY A 28 23.40 10.95 10.88
CA GLY A 28 23.29 12.37 10.57
C GLY A 28 23.96 12.76 9.25
N HIS A 29 23.65 13.95 8.75
CA HIS A 29 24.15 14.44 7.46
C HIS A 29 25.69 14.39 7.40
N GLY A 30 26.23 13.80 6.32
CA GLY A 30 27.67 13.63 6.13
C GLY A 30 28.28 12.34 6.69
N VAL A 31 27.49 11.48 7.34
CA VAL A 31 27.93 10.15 7.79
C VAL A 31 27.58 9.09 6.75
N PHE A 32 28.47 8.12 6.54
CA PHE A 32 28.20 6.96 5.67
C PHE A 32 26.90 6.26 6.11
N GLY A 33 25.98 6.05 5.17
CA GLY A 33 24.64 5.51 5.44
C GLY A 33 23.56 6.56 5.77
N HIS A 34 23.87 7.85 5.74
CA HIS A 34 22.83 8.90 5.81
C HIS A 34 21.94 8.84 4.57
N LEU A 35 20.64 8.65 4.78
CA LEU A 35 19.61 8.83 3.77
C LEU A 35 18.97 10.21 3.96
N PRO A 36 18.82 11.04 2.91
CA PRO A 36 18.12 12.31 3.04
C PRO A 36 16.72 12.10 3.58
N ASP A 37 16.27 13.06 4.39
CA ASP A 37 14.92 13.02 4.92
C ASP A 37 13.91 12.95 3.77
N PRO A 38 12.86 12.11 3.90
CA PRO A 38 11.81 12.10 2.91
C PRO A 38 11.21 13.51 2.86
N PRO A 39 11.04 14.07 1.66
CA PRO A 39 10.48 15.40 1.50
C PRO A 39 9.14 15.54 2.24
N LYS A 40 9.01 16.59 3.04
CA LYS A 40 7.93 16.75 4.04
C LYS A 40 6.51 16.80 3.45
N ARG A 41 6.38 17.00 2.13
CA ARG A 41 5.18 16.84 1.28
C ARG A 41 5.59 17.18 -0.15
N VAL A 42 5.72 16.18 -1.03
CA VAL A 42 5.97 16.41 -2.47
C VAL A 42 4.66 16.47 -3.26
N PHE A 43 3.61 15.85 -2.71
CA PHE A 43 2.36 15.70 -3.41
C PHE A 43 1.35 16.67 -2.82
N GLU A 44 1.11 17.75 -3.54
CA GLU A 44 -0.19 18.41 -3.46
C GLU A 44 -1.24 17.36 -3.83
N SER A 45 -2.28 17.21 -3.02
CA SER A 45 -3.40 16.34 -3.37
C SER A 45 -4.14 16.97 -4.55
N GLN A 46 -3.68 16.66 -5.76
CA GLN A 46 -4.27 17.08 -7.04
C GLN A 46 -5.61 16.37 -7.22
N GLY A 47 -6.63 16.80 -6.47
CA GLY A 47 -7.96 16.22 -6.48
C GLY A 47 -8.03 14.75 -6.03
N GLY A 48 -9.22 14.30 -5.65
CA GLY A 48 -9.47 12.88 -5.43
C GLY A 48 -9.47 12.12 -6.77
N LEU A 49 -9.01 10.86 -6.76
CA LEU A 49 -9.13 9.98 -7.91
C LEU A 49 -10.63 9.76 -8.20
N THR A 50 -11.15 10.32 -9.29
CA THR A 50 -12.54 10.05 -9.70
C THR A 50 -12.67 8.58 -10.12
N PRO A 51 -13.87 7.97 -10.01
CA PRO A 51 -14.09 6.59 -10.46
C PRO A 51 -13.67 6.35 -11.91
N GLU A 52 -13.90 7.33 -12.79
CA GLU A 52 -13.52 7.28 -14.20
C GLU A 52 -12.00 7.28 -14.36
N ASN A 53 -11.29 8.12 -13.60
CA ASN A 53 -9.82 8.14 -13.60
C ASN A 53 -9.24 6.83 -13.06
N ALA A 54 -9.86 6.23 -12.04
CA ALA A 54 -9.48 4.92 -11.53
C ALA A 54 -9.64 3.83 -12.59
N GLN A 55 -10.77 3.82 -13.30
CA GLN A 55 -11.03 2.90 -14.41
C GLN A 55 -10.02 3.06 -15.54
N ARG A 56 -9.66 4.30 -15.92
CA ARG A 56 -8.64 4.56 -16.95
C ARG A 56 -7.28 4.02 -16.54
N VAL A 57 -6.83 4.30 -15.32
CA VAL A 57 -5.55 3.78 -14.81
C VAL A 57 -5.57 2.25 -14.76
N HIS A 58 -6.68 1.65 -14.33
CA HIS A 58 -6.84 0.21 -14.33
C HIS A 58 -6.73 -0.40 -15.74
N LEU A 59 -7.42 0.20 -16.72
CA LEU A 59 -7.34 -0.20 -18.12
C LEU A 59 -5.91 -0.11 -18.66
N ILE A 60 -5.23 1.01 -18.43
CA ILE A 60 -3.82 1.21 -18.84
C ILE A 60 -2.94 0.11 -18.24
N ASN A 61 -3.10 -0.19 -16.95
CA ASN A 61 -2.32 -1.22 -16.29
C ASN A 61 -2.62 -2.62 -16.82
N ALA A 62 -3.88 -2.93 -17.16
CA ALA A 62 -4.25 -4.19 -17.78
C ALA A 62 -3.54 -4.36 -19.13
N PHE A 63 -3.55 -3.34 -20.00
CA PHE A 63 -2.85 -3.39 -21.29
C PHE A 63 -1.32 -3.48 -21.14
N ARG A 64 -0.73 -2.78 -20.16
CA ARG A 64 0.70 -2.90 -19.87
C ARG A 64 1.09 -4.32 -19.44
N ARG A 65 0.23 -5.00 -18.67
CA ARG A 65 0.50 -6.34 -18.13
C ARG A 65 0.16 -7.45 -19.09
N TYR A 66 -0.91 -7.31 -19.87
CA TYR A 66 -1.52 -8.41 -20.63
C TYR A 66 -1.73 -8.09 -22.11
N GLY A 67 -1.48 -6.87 -22.56
CA GLY A 67 -1.73 -6.46 -23.95
C GLY A 67 -0.92 -7.25 -24.98
N TYR A 68 0.22 -7.83 -24.59
CA TYR A 68 1.04 -8.67 -25.47
C TYR A 68 0.37 -9.99 -25.85
N LEU A 69 -0.63 -10.46 -25.08
CA LEU A 69 -1.35 -11.69 -25.37
C LEU A 69 -2.17 -11.60 -26.66
N GLU A 70 -2.77 -10.42 -26.89
CA GLU A 70 -3.56 -10.11 -28.08
C GLU A 70 -2.74 -9.40 -29.17
N ALA A 71 -1.44 -9.18 -28.93
CA ALA A 71 -0.60 -8.51 -29.90
C ALA A 71 -0.31 -9.45 -31.10
N GLN A 72 -0.41 -8.89 -32.30
CA GLN A 72 -0.02 -9.59 -33.53
C GLN A 72 1.51 -9.61 -33.64
N LEU A 73 2.12 -10.51 -32.87
CA LEU A 73 3.58 -10.69 -32.81
C LEU A 73 4.08 -11.69 -33.85
N ASP A 74 3.21 -12.58 -34.34
CA ASP A 74 3.56 -13.62 -35.30
C ASP A 74 3.52 -13.06 -36.74
N PRO A 75 4.68 -12.91 -37.41
CA PRO A 75 4.74 -12.39 -38.78
C PRO A 75 4.18 -13.39 -39.81
N LEU A 76 4.12 -14.68 -39.46
CA LEU A 76 3.61 -15.73 -40.35
C LEU A 76 2.08 -15.90 -40.20
N GLY A 77 1.49 -15.31 -39.16
CA GLY A 77 0.04 -15.34 -38.93
C GLY A 77 -0.54 -16.74 -38.70
N LEU A 78 0.28 -17.72 -38.31
CA LEU A 78 -0.09 -19.12 -38.22
C LEU A 78 -1.07 -19.39 -37.07
N ARG A 79 -1.04 -18.55 -36.04
CA ARG A 79 -1.95 -18.62 -34.88
C ARG A 79 -3.44 -18.51 -35.22
N ASN A 80 -3.79 -18.01 -36.40
CA ASN A 80 -5.19 -17.83 -36.83
C ASN A 80 -5.68 -18.94 -37.78
N VAL A 81 -4.80 -19.84 -38.20
CA VAL A 81 -5.10 -20.86 -39.23
C VAL A 81 -5.73 -22.13 -38.63
N GLU A 82 -5.60 -22.36 -37.33
CA GLU A 82 -6.10 -23.57 -36.64
C GLU A 82 -7.55 -23.45 -36.11
N LYS A 83 -8.38 -22.53 -36.63
CA LYS A 83 -9.78 -22.37 -36.22
C LYS A 83 -10.78 -22.77 -37.28
#